data_AF-A0A2V7M469-F1
#
_entry.id   AF-A0A2V7M469-F1
#
_cell.length_a   1.000
_cell.length_b   1.000
_cell.length_c   1.000
_cell.angle_alpha   90.00
_cell.angle_beta   90.00
_cell.angle_gamma   90.00
#
_symmetry.space_group_name_H-M   'P 1'
#
loop_
_entity.id
_entity.type
_entity.pdbx_description
1 polymer ?
#
loop_
_entity_poly.entity_id
_entity_poly.type
_entity_poly.pdbx_seq_one_letter_code
_entity_poly.pdbx_strand_id
1 'polypeptide(L)'
;MAAQQRRDTAVAVPAQSLIREVFAYEGGGRDPFMSLLKSGDVRPLISDLKLTTVVYDGRFASRSVAVLRDITNRRIYRVKTGDIVGRLKVTQIRPREVVFTVQEFGFERQETLSLAKQEETP
;
A
#
# COMPACT_ATOMS: atom_id res chain seq x y z
N MET A 1 48.75 -22.47 66.01
CA MET A 1 47.53 -21.64 65.96
C MET A 1 47.16 -21.42 64.51
N ALA A 2 45.97 -21.84 64.11
CA ALA A 2 45.43 -21.69 62.77
C ALA A 2 44.74 -20.33 62.63
N ALA A 3 44.81 -19.71 61.45
CA ALA A 3 43.87 -18.67 61.03
C ALA A 3 43.68 -18.71 59.51
N GLN A 4 42.61 -19.42 59.14
CA GLN A 4 41.77 -19.36 57.95
C GLN A 4 42.14 -18.30 56.88
N GLN A 5 42.57 -18.79 55.72
CA GLN A 5 42.58 -18.02 54.48
C GLN A 5 41.14 -17.94 53.95
N ARG A 6 40.51 -16.77 54.03
CA ARG A 6 39.17 -16.54 53.47
C ARG A 6 39.23 -16.76 51.97
N ARG A 7 38.54 -17.79 51.48
CA ARG A 7 38.31 -17.98 50.04
C ARG A 7 37.15 -17.08 49.63
N ASP A 8 37.47 -15.96 48.97
CA ASP A 8 36.48 -15.18 48.25
C ASP A 8 35.95 -16.03 47.09
N THR A 9 34.69 -16.42 47.18
CA THR A 9 34.00 -17.14 46.09
C THR A 9 33.20 -16.11 45.28
N ALA A 10 33.91 -15.17 44.64
CA ALA A 10 33.30 -14.32 43.63
C ALA A 10 33.32 -15.08 42.30
N VAL A 11 32.19 -15.68 41.94
CA VAL A 11 32.00 -16.26 40.61
C VAL A 11 32.02 -15.10 39.61
N ALA A 12 33.05 -15.04 38.78
CA ALA A 12 33.11 -14.10 37.67
C ALA A 12 32.01 -14.47 36.67
N VAL A 13 30.96 -13.65 36.61
CA VAL A 13 29.94 -13.76 35.56
C VAL A 13 30.62 -13.34 34.25
N PRO A 14 30.70 -14.22 33.23
CA PRO A 14 31.31 -13.84 31.96
C PRO A 14 30.51 -12.68 31.37
N ALA A 15 31.21 -11.61 30.97
CA ALA A 15 30.59 -10.45 30.36
C ALA A 15 29.81 -10.90 29.12
N GLN A 16 28.48 -10.89 29.21
CA GLN A 16 27.62 -11.17 28.07
C GLN A 16 27.86 -10.06 27.03
N SER A 17 28.35 -10.44 25.86
CA SER A 17 28.52 -9.50 24.75
C SER A 17 27.15 -8.98 24.33
N LEU A 18 26.87 -7.71 24.59
CA LEU A 18 25.67 -7.04 24.08
C LEU A 18 25.81 -6.92 22.56
N ILE A 19 25.04 -7.70 21.82
CA ILE A 19 24.96 -7.59 20.37
C ILE A 19 24.03 -6.41 20.08
N ARG A 20 24.60 -5.29 19.62
CA ARG A 20 23.80 -4.15 19.16
C ARG A 20 23.21 -4.49 17.79
N GLU A 21 21.89 -4.57 17.71
CA GLU A 21 21.21 -4.58 16.41
C GLU A 21 21.48 -3.24 15.70
N VAL A 22 22.05 -3.32 14.50
CA VAL A 22 22.28 -2.16 13.63
C VAL A 22 21.45 -2.37 12.38
N PHE A 23 20.33 -1.65 12.28
CA PHE A 23 19.51 -1.65 11.09
C PHE A 23 20.12 -0.70 10.06
N ALA A 24 20.55 -1.25 8.91
CA ALA A 24 20.87 -0.46 7.74
C ALA A 24 19.61 -0.33 6.89
N TYR A 25 19.07 0.88 6.78
CA TYR A 25 18.06 1.18 5.79
C TYR A 25 18.79 1.48 4.48
N GLU A 26 18.45 0.80 3.39
CA GLU A 26 18.91 1.22 2.07
C GLU A 26 18.33 2.61 1.77
N GLY A 27 19.15 3.63 1.98
CA GLY A 27 18.82 5.01 1.66
C GLY A 27 18.97 5.24 0.16
N GLY A 28 17.86 5.17 -0.58
CA GLY A 28 17.83 5.71 -1.93
C GLY A 28 18.01 7.24 -1.90
N GLY A 29 18.52 7.84 -2.99
CA GLY A 29 18.79 9.29 -3.11
C GLY A 29 17.55 10.19 -3.14
N ARG A 30 16.44 9.76 -2.56
CA ARG A 30 15.21 10.53 -2.46
C ARG A 30 15.21 11.32 -1.16
N ASP A 31 14.90 12.61 -1.27
CA ASP A 31 14.74 13.50 -0.13
C ASP A 31 13.58 13.00 0.78
N PRO A 32 13.84 12.70 2.07
CA PRO A 32 12.83 12.20 3.00
C PRO A 32 11.76 13.23 3.35
N PHE A 33 11.99 14.53 3.12
CA PHE A 33 11.04 15.60 3.38
C PHE A 33 10.23 15.99 2.13
N MET A 34 10.65 15.54 0.94
CA MET A 34 9.87 15.69 -0.28
C MET A 34 8.63 14.79 -0.23
N SER A 35 7.46 15.42 -0.27
CA SER A 35 6.18 14.71 -0.33
C SER A 35 6.12 13.79 -1.55
N LEU A 36 5.73 12.54 -1.32
CA LEU A 36 5.45 11.54 -2.36
C LEU A 36 4.42 11.98 -3.40
N LEU A 37 3.52 12.88 -3.01
CA LEU A 37 2.53 13.45 -3.92
C LEU A 37 3.19 14.31 -5.01
N LYS A 38 4.37 14.88 -4.72
CA LYS A 38 5.15 15.69 -5.65
C LYS A 38 6.10 14.85 -6.52
N SER A 39 6.65 13.74 -6.02
CA SER A 39 7.59 12.90 -6.78
C SER A 39 6.90 12.05 -7.85
N GLY A 40 5.58 11.88 -7.80
CA GLY A 40 4.81 11.11 -8.78
C GLY A 40 4.81 9.60 -8.53
N ASP A 41 5.68 9.10 -7.64
CA ASP A 41 5.78 7.67 -7.25
C ASP A 41 4.45 7.09 -6.72
N VAL A 42 3.56 7.97 -6.27
CA VAL A 42 2.27 7.63 -5.66
C VAL A 42 1.10 7.63 -6.65
N ARG A 43 1.29 8.18 -7.85
CA ARG A 43 0.22 8.31 -8.85
C ARG A 43 0.01 7.01 -9.63
N PRO A 44 -1.21 6.74 -10.11
CA PRO A 44 -2.41 7.56 -9.96
C PRO A 44 -3.06 7.44 -8.58
N LEU A 45 -3.66 8.53 -8.11
CA LEU A 45 -4.57 8.53 -6.96
C LEU A 45 -5.98 8.12 -7.39
N ILE A 46 -6.83 7.74 -6.44
CA ILE A 46 -8.25 7.43 -6.71
C ILE A 46 -8.96 8.61 -7.38
N SER A 47 -8.64 9.84 -6.96
CA SER A 47 -9.19 11.10 -7.50
C SER A 47 -8.74 11.41 -8.92
N ASP A 48 -7.62 10.82 -9.37
CA ASP A 48 -7.12 10.99 -10.73
C ASP A 48 -7.87 10.06 -11.71
N LEU A 49 -8.59 9.06 -11.21
CA LEU A 49 -9.24 8.04 -12.02
C LEU A 49 -10.73 8.31 -12.17
N LYS A 50 -11.20 8.22 -13.42
CA LYS A 50 -12.62 8.23 -13.75
C LYS A 50 -13.04 6.86 -14.27
N LEU A 51 -14.07 6.25 -13.67
CA LEU A 51 -14.67 5.03 -14.19
C LEU A 51 -15.49 5.35 -15.44
N THR A 52 -15.09 4.79 -16.59
CA THR A 52 -15.73 5.05 -17.87
C THR A 52 -16.63 3.91 -18.32
N THR A 53 -16.26 2.66 -18.03
CA THR A 53 -17.00 1.49 -18.50
C THR A 53 -16.84 0.35 -17.51
N VAL A 54 -17.91 -0.41 -17.30
CA VAL A 54 -17.87 -1.70 -16.63
C VAL A 54 -18.49 -2.73 -17.55
N VAL A 55 -17.76 -3.81 -17.82
CA VAL A 55 -18.26 -5.03 -18.44
C VAL A 55 -18.45 -6.04 -17.31
N TYR A 56 -19.68 -6.14 -16.82
CA TYR A 56 -20.02 -7.00 -15.68
C TYR A 56 -20.57 -8.35 -16.14
N ASP A 57 -19.99 -9.44 -15.64
CA ASP A 57 -20.52 -10.80 -15.81
C ASP A 57 -21.24 -11.22 -14.52
N GLY A 58 -22.57 -11.24 -14.56
CA GLY A 58 -23.40 -11.60 -13.40
C GLY A 58 -23.33 -13.07 -13.00
N ARG A 59 -22.86 -13.97 -13.88
CA ARG A 59 -22.67 -15.39 -13.55
C ARG A 59 -21.30 -15.62 -12.90
N PHE A 60 -20.28 -14.92 -13.37
CA PHE A 60 -18.91 -15.03 -12.87
C PHE A 60 -18.31 -13.64 -12.64
N ALA A 61 -18.56 -13.07 -11.45
CA ALA A 61 -18.11 -11.72 -11.11
C ALA A 61 -16.58 -11.52 -11.31
N SER A 62 -15.77 -12.57 -11.12
CA SER A 62 -14.31 -12.56 -11.35
C SER A 62 -13.89 -12.33 -12.80
N ARG A 63 -14.79 -12.55 -13.78
CA ARG A 63 -14.55 -12.27 -15.21
C ARG A 63 -14.87 -10.83 -15.59
N SER A 64 -15.47 -10.07 -14.69
CA SER A 64 -15.81 -8.68 -14.93
C SER A 64 -14.57 -7.83 -15.18
N VAL A 65 -14.70 -6.82 -16.04
CA VAL A 65 -13.63 -5.90 -16.39
C VAL A 65 -14.12 -4.48 -16.21
N ALA A 66 -13.32 -3.65 -15.56
CA ALA A 66 -13.55 -2.22 -15.48
C ALA A 66 -12.52 -1.45 -16.33
N VAL A 67 -12.97 -0.34 -16.90
CA VAL A 67 -12.13 0.58 -17.67
C VAL A 67 -12.12 1.92 -16.96
N LEU A 68 -10.92 2.33 -16.55
CA LEU A 68 -10.64 3.57 -15.85
C LEU A 68 -9.83 4.48 -16.76
N ARG A 69 -10.11 5.78 -16.71
CA ARG A 69 -9.33 6.80 -17.41
C ARG A 69 -8.69 7.73 -16.39
N ASP A 70 -7.39 7.88 -16.50
CA ASP A 70 -6.63 8.90 -15.76
C ASP A 70 -6.89 10.28 -16.36
N ILE A 71 -7.37 11.22 -15.56
CA ILE A 71 -7.67 12.58 -16.01
C ILE A 71 -6.40 13.43 -16.13
N THR A 72 -5.31 13.04 -15.46
CA THR A 72 -4.06 13.82 -15.40
C THR A 72 -3.21 13.60 -16.66
N ASN A 73 -3.13 12.36 -17.16
CA ASN A 73 -2.28 11.98 -18.29
C ASN A 73 -3.04 11.29 -19.43
N ARG A 74 -4.37 11.15 -19.32
CA ARG A 74 -5.27 10.51 -20.30
C ARG A 74 -5.02 9.01 -20.54
N ARG A 75 -4.22 8.34 -19.71
CA ARG A 75 -3.98 6.90 -19.78
C ARG A 75 -5.25 6.12 -19.46
N ILE A 76 -5.42 4.98 -20.12
CA ILE A 76 -6.54 4.05 -19.91
C ILE A 76 -6.01 2.83 -19.18
N TYR A 77 -6.66 2.47 -18.08
CA TYR A 77 -6.41 1.23 -17.34
C TYR A 77 -7.60 0.30 -17.53
N ARG A 78 -7.32 -0.93 -17.99
CA ARG A 78 -8.30 -2.02 -18.04
C ARG A 78 -7.96 -2.99 -16.92
N VAL A 79 -8.86 -3.15 -15.97
CA VAL A 79 -8.58 -3.88 -14.73
C VAL A 79 -9.62 -4.95 -14.44
N LYS A 80 -9.19 -6.01 -13.77
CA LYS A 80 -9.97 -7.10 -13.20
C LYS A 80 -9.82 -7.12 -11.68
N THR A 81 -10.66 -7.91 -11.02
CA THR A 81 -10.51 -8.17 -9.59
C THR A 81 -9.12 -8.73 -9.29
N GLY A 82 -8.41 -8.10 -8.34
CA GLY A 82 -7.05 -8.45 -7.95
C GLY A 82 -5.96 -7.59 -8.59
N ASP A 83 -6.26 -6.90 -9.70
CA ASP A 83 -5.29 -6.03 -10.37
C ASP A 83 -4.92 -4.83 -9.49
N ILE A 84 -3.71 -4.32 -9.69
CA ILE A 84 -3.16 -3.18 -8.94
C ILE A 84 -2.82 -2.05 -9.92
N VAL A 85 -3.32 -0.85 -9.62
CA VAL A 85 -3.01 0.38 -10.35
C VAL A 85 -2.44 1.39 -9.37
N GLY A 86 -1.13 1.65 -9.45
CA GLY A 86 -0.43 2.44 -8.43
C GLY A 86 -0.54 1.76 -7.07
N ARG A 87 -1.27 2.38 -6.14
CA ARG A 87 -1.54 1.85 -4.79
C ARG A 87 -2.98 1.38 -4.59
N LEU A 88 -3.73 1.28 -5.68
CA LEU A 88 -5.14 0.92 -5.70
C LEU A 88 -5.26 -0.54 -6.13
N LYS A 89 -5.65 -1.41 -5.21
CA LYS A 89 -5.96 -2.80 -5.51
C LYS A 89 -7.45 -2.95 -5.78
N VAL A 90 -7.82 -3.49 -6.94
CA VAL A 90 -9.22 -3.77 -7.27
C VAL A 90 -9.71 -4.93 -6.42
N THR A 91 -10.68 -4.69 -5.55
CA THR A 91 -11.25 -5.73 -4.69
C THR A 91 -12.56 -6.28 -5.22
N GLN A 92 -13.39 -5.43 -5.82
CA GLN A 92 -14.68 -5.86 -6.37
C GLN A 92 -15.07 -4.99 -7.56
N ILE A 93 -15.58 -5.63 -8.61
CA ILE A 93 -16.23 -4.96 -9.73
C ILE A 93 -17.73 -5.24 -9.61
N ARG A 94 -18.53 -4.16 -9.56
CA ARG A 94 -19.99 -4.18 -9.49
C ARG A 94 -20.56 -3.54 -10.76
N PRO A 95 -21.85 -3.71 -11.09
CA PRO A 95 -22.41 -3.25 -12.36
C PRO A 95 -22.19 -1.77 -12.70
N ARG A 96 -22.14 -0.91 -11.68
CA ARG A 96 -22.02 0.55 -11.85
C ARG A 96 -20.85 1.17 -11.08
N GLU A 97 -20.05 0.37 -10.41
CA GLU A 97 -19.00 0.87 -9.53
C GLU A 97 -17.88 -0.15 -9.35
N VAL A 98 -16.71 0.33 -8.97
CA VAL A 98 -15.55 -0.50 -8.66
C VAL A 98 -15.05 -0.13 -7.28
N VAL A 99 -14.86 -1.14 -6.45
CA VAL A 99 -14.31 -1.02 -5.10
C VAL A 99 -12.82 -1.27 -5.17
N PHE A 100 -12.07 -0.38 -4.55
CA PHE A 100 -10.62 -0.45 -4.42
C PHE A 100 -10.25 -0.52 -2.95
N THR A 101 -9.25 -1.31 -2.62
CA THR A 101 -8.47 -1.11 -1.40
C THR A 101 -7.28 -0.25 -1.72
N VAL A 102 -7.17 0.87 -1.02
CA VAL A 102 -6.08 1.83 -1.12
C VAL A 102 -5.09 1.55 0.00
N GLN A 103 -3.86 1.18 -0.36
CA GLN A 103 -2.79 0.90 0.60
C GLN A 103 -1.86 2.11 0.73
N GLU A 104 -1.88 2.76 1.89
CA GLU A 104 -1.12 3.99 2.14
C GLU A 104 -0.52 3.99 3.54
N PHE A 105 0.82 4.07 3.63
CA PHE A 105 1.54 4.32 4.88
C PHE A 105 1.14 3.41 6.06
N GLY A 106 0.96 2.11 5.80
CA GLY A 106 0.54 1.15 6.82
C GLY A 106 -0.95 1.16 7.15
N PHE A 107 -1.75 1.99 6.45
CA PHE A 107 -3.20 2.01 6.52
C PHE A 107 -3.80 1.42 5.24
N GLU A 108 -4.94 0.74 5.40
CA GLU A 108 -5.76 0.29 4.29
C GLU A 108 -7.15 0.94 4.42
N ARG A 109 -7.65 1.53 3.33
CA ARG A 109 -9.03 2.02 3.25
C ARG A 109 -9.72 1.52 1.99
N GLN A 110 -11.03 1.32 2.07
CA GLN A 110 -11.84 1.02 0.89
C GLN A 110 -12.41 2.30 0.29
N GLU A 111 -12.28 2.45 -1.02
CA GLU A 111 -12.79 3.56 -1.81
C GLU A 111 -13.61 3.01 -2.97
N THR A 112 -14.67 3.71 -3.37
CA THR A 112 -15.54 3.27 -4.47
C THR A 112 -15.60 4.34 -5.55
N LEU A 113 -15.34 3.95 -6.79
CA LEU A 113 -15.57 4.79 -7.96
C LEU A 113 -16.82 4.32 -8.69
N SER A 114 -17.77 5.23 -8.85
CA SER A 114 -19.01 4.98 -9.58
C SER A 114 -18.94 5.50 -11.01
N LEU A 115 -19.71 4.87 -11.90
CA LEU A 115 -19.94 5.35 -13.25
C LEU A 115 -20.66 6.69 -13.16
N ALA A 116 -20.04 7.74 -13.70
CA ALA A 116 -20.65 9.06 -13.79
C ALA A 116 -22.03 8.92 -14.44
N LYS A 117 -23.07 9.39 -13.74
CA LYS A 117 -24.42 9.48 -14.30
C LYS A 117 -24.35 10.52 -15.43
N GLN A 118 -24.75 10.16 -16.65
CA GLN A 118 -25.01 11.16 -17.67
C GLN A 118 -26.20 11.99 -17.17
N GLU A 119 -25.97 13.27 -16.86
CA GLU A 119 -27.05 14.24 -16.72
C GLU A 119 -27.55 14.53 -18.14
N GLU A 120 -28.73 14.02 -18.48
CA GLU A 120 -29.45 14.48 -19.66
C GLU A 120 -29.83 15.94 -19.43
N THR A 121 -29.15 16.85 -20.13
CA THR A 121 -29.52 18.26 -20.13
C THR A 121 -30.79 18.40 -21.00
N PRO A 122 -31.89 18.98 -20.48
CA PRO A 122 -33.16 19.12 -21.20
C PRO A 122 -33.08 20.09 -22.39
#